data_AF-A0A7C7KUB5-F1
#
_entry.id   AF-A0A7C7KUB5-F1
#
_cell.length_a   1.000
_cell.length_b   1.000
_cell.length_c   1.000
_cell.angle_alpha   90.00
_cell.angle_beta   90.00
_cell.angle_gamma   90.00
#
_symmetry.space_group_name_H-M   'P 1'
#
loop_
_entity.id
_entity.type
_entity.pdbx_description
1 polymer ?
#
loop_
_entity_poly.entity_id
_entity_poly.type
_entity_poly.pdbx_seq_one_letter_code
_entity_poly.pdbx_strand_id
1 'polypeptide(L)'
;LLHKRATEDSGVSGISVWLESHCSTHTWPEEKFFSFDAYSCKDFDPFKCIELVIDWFDVSYASIIDTERYIGHMAKIRVFEYKDGELIEKGKLGEEKIKRIEKKR
;
A
#
# COMPACT_ATOMS: atom_id res chain seq x y z
N LEU A 1 -16.32 -8.68 -16.89
CA LEU A 1 -15.24 -7.74 -17.31
C LEU A 1 -13.83 -8.36 -17.28
N LEU A 2 -13.64 -9.63 -16.89
CA LEU A 2 -12.31 -10.30 -16.89
C LEU A 2 -12.21 -11.50 -17.86
N HIS A 3 -13.14 -11.65 -18.80
CA HIS A 3 -13.09 -12.74 -19.78
C HIS A 3 -12.38 -12.27 -21.05
N LYS A 4 -11.07 -12.55 -21.14
CA LYS A 4 -10.16 -12.54 -22.30
C LYS A 4 -8.90 -11.70 -22.07
N ARG A 5 -7.99 -12.18 -21.20
CA ARG A 5 -6.60 -11.68 -21.18
C ARG A 5 -5.64 -12.85 -21.31
N ALA A 6 -5.66 -13.44 -22.49
CA ALA A 6 -4.77 -14.52 -22.92
C ALA A 6 -4.18 -14.16 -24.29
N THR A 7 -3.63 -12.96 -24.38
CA THR A 7 -2.87 -12.43 -25.52
C THR A 7 -1.54 -11.87 -24.99
N GLU A 8 -0.54 -11.72 -25.84
CA GLU A 8 0.81 -11.26 -25.46
C GLU A 8 0.82 -9.87 -24.78
N ASP A 9 -0.23 -9.07 -24.97
CA ASP A 9 -0.44 -7.76 -24.33
C ASP A 9 -1.14 -7.81 -22.95
N SER A 10 -1.33 -9.00 -22.37
CA SER A 10 -1.90 -9.10 -21.02
C SER A 10 -0.91 -8.64 -19.95
N GLY A 11 -1.40 -7.88 -18.97
CA GLY A 11 -0.60 -7.50 -17.82
C GLY A 11 -0.10 -8.69 -17.01
N VAL A 12 0.91 -8.45 -16.17
CA VAL A 12 1.62 -9.47 -15.41
C VAL A 12 1.16 -9.43 -13.96
N SER A 13 1.06 -10.61 -13.34
CA SER A 13 0.91 -10.76 -11.89
C SER A 13 2.12 -11.48 -11.34
N GLY A 14 2.71 -10.94 -10.28
CA GLY A 14 3.89 -11.51 -9.62
C GLY A 14 3.72 -11.50 -8.12
N ILE A 15 4.16 -12.57 -7.45
CA ILE A 15 4.18 -12.66 -5.99
C ILE A 15 5.54 -13.20 -5.56
N SER A 16 6.21 -12.48 -4.67
CA SER A 16 7.37 -12.95 -3.93
C SER A 16 6.95 -13.26 -2.50
N VAL A 17 7.13 -14.51 -2.08
CA VAL A 17 6.81 -14.96 -0.72
C VAL A 17 8.07 -14.89 0.15
N TRP A 18 7.95 -14.34 1.35
CA TRP A 18 8.98 -14.26 2.36
C TRP A 18 8.53 -14.99 3.64
N LEU A 19 9.34 -14.99 4.70
CA LEU A 19 8.96 -15.62 5.96
C LEU A 19 7.78 -14.86 6.59
N GLU A 20 6.59 -15.47 6.56
CA GLU A 20 5.33 -14.90 7.07
C GLU A 20 4.93 -13.55 6.43
N SER A 21 5.46 -13.27 5.25
CA SER A 21 5.36 -11.98 4.56
C SER A 21 5.32 -12.15 3.04
N HIS A 22 5.01 -11.08 2.30
CA HIS A 22 4.98 -11.13 0.84
C HIS A 22 5.13 -9.76 0.19
N CYS A 23 5.49 -9.77 -1.08
CA CYS A 23 5.29 -8.66 -1.99
C CYS A 23 4.51 -9.15 -3.22
N SER A 24 3.51 -8.40 -3.66
CA SER A 24 2.71 -8.72 -4.83
C SER A 24 2.53 -7.52 -5.76
N THR A 25 2.41 -7.78 -7.05
CA THR A 25 2.06 -6.78 -8.04
C THR A 25 1.13 -7.35 -9.09
N HIS A 26 0.26 -6.49 -9.61
CA HIS A 26 -0.61 -6.77 -10.74
C HIS A 26 -0.56 -5.57 -11.69
N THR A 27 -0.36 -5.80 -12.99
CA THR A 27 -0.28 -4.72 -13.97
C THR A 27 -1.43 -4.77 -14.99
N TRP A 28 -1.78 -3.60 -15.51
CA TRP A 28 -2.77 -3.36 -16.56
C TRP A 28 -2.17 -2.38 -17.57
N PRO A 29 -1.35 -2.87 -18.53
CA PRO A 29 -0.63 -2.00 -19.47
C PRO A 29 -1.54 -1.04 -20.25
N GLU A 30 -2.70 -1.51 -20.70
CA GLU A 30 -3.70 -0.71 -21.44
C GLU A 30 -4.18 0.51 -20.65
N GLU A 31 -4.27 0.39 -19.33
CA GLU A 31 -4.74 1.44 -18.42
C GLU A 31 -3.58 2.28 -17.85
N LYS A 32 -2.33 1.94 -18.20
CA LYS A 32 -1.11 2.47 -17.57
C LYS A 32 -1.20 2.41 -16.03
N PHE A 33 -1.73 1.30 -15.53
CA PHE A 33 -2.02 1.11 -14.12
C PHE A 33 -1.34 -0.15 -13.58
N PHE A 34 -0.96 -0.09 -12.32
CA PHE A 34 -0.56 -1.27 -11.55
C PHE A 34 -0.98 -1.12 -10.10
N SER A 35 -1.10 -2.26 -9.42
CA SER A 35 -1.15 -2.33 -7.97
C SER A 35 0.13 -2.97 -7.45
N PHE A 36 0.56 -2.54 -6.28
CA PHE A 36 1.74 -3.07 -5.60
C PHE A 36 1.47 -3.11 -4.10
N ASP A 37 1.82 -4.24 -3.48
CA ASP A 37 1.70 -4.46 -2.05
C ASP A 37 3.01 -5.03 -1.52
N ALA A 38 3.48 -4.50 -0.39
CA ALA A 38 4.59 -5.04 0.36
C ALA A 38 4.17 -5.18 1.82
N TYR A 39 4.15 -6.42 2.30
CA TYR A 39 3.78 -6.78 3.66
C TYR A 39 4.93 -7.54 4.29
N SER A 40 5.48 -7.01 5.39
CA SER A 40 6.65 -7.57 6.07
C SER A 40 6.39 -7.72 7.57
N CYS A 41 6.86 -8.83 8.15
CA CYS A 41 6.93 -9.01 9.61
C CYS A 41 8.20 -8.43 10.23
N LYS A 42 9.15 -7.97 9.39
CA LYS A 42 10.34 -7.22 9.80
C LYS A 42 10.18 -5.75 9.44
N ASP A 43 10.64 -4.87 10.33
CA ASP A 43 10.64 -3.43 10.09
C ASP A 43 11.38 -3.07 8.79
N PHE A 44 10.79 -2.15 8.04
CA PHE A 44 11.39 -1.52 6.88
C PHE A 44 10.95 -0.07 6.80
N ASP A 45 11.68 0.73 6.02
CA ASP A 45 11.33 2.12 5.77
C ASP A 45 10.31 2.21 4.63
N PRO A 46 9.04 2.57 4.90
CA PRO A 46 8.02 2.65 3.86
C PRO A 46 8.34 3.74 2.83
N PHE A 47 9.06 4.81 3.19
CA PHE A 47 9.40 5.87 2.25
C PHE A 47 10.40 5.39 1.20
N LYS A 48 11.39 4.59 1.59
CA LYS A 48 12.30 3.95 0.63
C LYS A 48 11.57 3.01 -0.32
N CYS A 49 10.57 2.28 0.17
CA CYS A 49 9.74 1.42 -0.67
C CYS A 49 8.96 2.26 -1.70
N ILE A 50 8.30 3.33 -1.25
CA ILE A 50 7.56 4.27 -2.11
C ILE A 50 8.48 4.89 -3.17
N GLU A 51 9.64 5.41 -2.77
CA GLU A 51 10.63 6.00 -3.69
C GLU A 51 11.08 4.99 -4.77
N LEU A 52 11.42 3.76 -4.36
CA LEU A 52 11.82 2.71 -5.30
C LEU A 52 10.70 2.36 -6.28
N VAL A 53 9.46 2.24 -5.82
CA VAL A 53 8.32 1.92 -6.69
C VAL A 53 8.03 3.06 -7.66
N ILE A 54 8.08 4.31 -7.20
CA ILE A 54 7.86 5.48 -8.05
C ILE A 54 8.92 5.57 -9.14
N ASP A 55 10.20 5.42 -8.79
CA ASP A 55 11.33 5.49 -9.73
C ASP A 55 11.29 4.33 -10.73
N TRP A 56 11.06 3.11 -10.26
CA TRP A 56 11.12 1.92 -11.11
C TRP A 56 9.99 1.81 -12.13
N PHE A 57 8.79 2.31 -11.78
CA PHE A 57 7.63 2.29 -12.67
C PHE A 57 7.36 3.63 -13.37
N ASP A 58 8.23 4.63 -13.20
CA ASP A 58 8.05 5.99 -13.73
C ASP A 58 6.65 6.56 -13.40
N VAL A 59 6.31 6.52 -12.11
CA VAL A 59 4.97 6.85 -11.64
C VAL A 59 4.76 8.37 -11.64
N SER A 60 3.66 8.84 -12.22
CA SER A 60 3.22 10.25 -12.13
C SER A 60 2.16 10.49 -11.06
N TYR A 61 1.40 9.46 -10.67
CA TYR A 61 0.38 9.53 -9.63
C TYR A 61 0.29 8.21 -8.87
N ALA A 62 0.24 8.26 -7.53
CA ALA A 62 -0.03 7.10 -6.70
C ALA A 62 -0.92 7.44 -5.50
N SER A 63 -1.84 6.52 -5.19
CA SER A 63 -2.55 6.48 -3.91
C SER A 63 -1.90 5.40 -3.06
N ILE A 64 -1.42 5.77 -1.87
CA ILE A 64 -0.59 4.91 -1.04
C ILE A 64 -1.24 4.80 0.34
N ILE A 65 -1.38 3.57 0.82
CA ILE A 65 -1.86 3.27 2.17
C ILE A 65 -0.74 2.52 2.88
N ASP A 66 -0.16 3.17 3.88
CA ASP A 66 0.79 2.54 4.78
C ASP A 66 0.06 2.09 6.05
N THR A 67 0.24 0.81 6.40
CA THR A 67 -0.46 0.19 7.53
C THR A 67 0.51 -0.54 8.42
N GLU A 68 0.69 -0.04 9.64
CA GLU A 68 1.37 -0.76 10.71
C GLU A 68 0.37 -1.63 11.46
N ARG A 69 0.64 -2.94 11.50
CA ARG A 69 -0.23 -3.95 12.13
C ARG A 69 0.38 -4.46 13.42
N TYR A 70 -0.48 -4.66 14.42
CA TYR A 70 -0.07 -5.11 15.75
C TYR A 70 -0.97 -6.23 16.25
N ILE A 71 -0.42 -7.14 17.05
CA ILE A 71 -1.22 -8.12 17.79
C ILE A 71 -1.74 -7.42 19.06
N GLY A 72 -3.07 -7.40 19.23
CA GLY A 72 -3.71 -6.85 20.45
C GLY A 72 -3.85 -5.33 20.50
N HIS A 73 -3.44 -4.60 19.47
CA HIS A 73 -3.62 -3.15 19.35
C HIS A 73 -4.26 -2.78 18.00
N MET A 74 -4.84 -1.58 17.94
CA MET A 74 -5.38 -1.06 16.69
C MET A 74 -4.26 -0.76 15.69
N ALA A 75 -4.48 -1.07 14.41
CA ALA A 75 -3.56 -0.70 13.35
C ALA A 75 -3.41 0.82 13.26
N LYS A 76 -2.21 1.29 12.92
CA LYS A 76 -1.98 2.68 12.51
C LYS A 76 -1.99 2.73 11.00
N ILE A 77 -2.73 3.68 10.45
CA ILE A 77 -2.87 3.84 9.00
C ILE A 77 -2.44 5.25 8.65
N ARG A 78 -1.58 5.38 7.64
CA ARG A 78 -1.24 6.64 6.99
C ARG A 78 -1.64 6.56 5.52
N VAL A 79 -2.24 7.62 5.02
CA VAL A 79 -2.66 7.72 3.63
C VAL A 79 -1.83 8.81 2.97
N PHE A 80 -1.15 8.46 1.89
CA PHE A 80 -0.37 9.40 1.11
C PHE A 80 -0.92 9.47 -0.32
N GLU A 81 -0.77 10.63 -0.93
CA GLU A 81 -0.94 10.82 -2.35
C GLU A 81 0.38 11.31 -2.91
N TYR A 82 0.86 10.65 -3.95
CA TYR A 82 1.98 11.14 -4.74
C TYR A 82 1.44 11.71 -6.06
N LYS A 83 1.95 12.87 -6.47
CA LYS A 83 1.65 13.47 -7.76
C LYS A 83 2.84 14.28 -8.26
N ASP A 84 3.32 13.95 -9.46
CA ASP A 84 4.30 14.75 -10.23
C ASP A 84 5.52 15.23 -9.39
N GLY A 85 6.10 14.34 -8.58
CA GLY A 85 7.26 14.61 -7.74
C GLY A 85 6.96 15.02 -6.29
N GLU A 86 5.69 15.24 -5.93
CA GLU A 86 5.29 15.63 -4.58
C GLU A 86 4.57 14.48 -3.86
N LEU A 87 5.04 14.14 -2.66
CA LEU A 87 4.39 13.17 -1.76
C LEU A 87 3.71 13.92 -0.60
N ILE A 88 2.40 13.75 -0.45
CA ILE A 88 1.57 14.47 0.52
C ILE A 88 0.85 13.47 1.43
N GLU A 89 1.01 13.61 2.76
CA GLU A 89 0.19 12.88 3.73
C GLU A 89 -1.22 13.47 3.77
N LYS A 90 -2.22 12.69 3.38
CA LYS A 90 -3.64 13.09 3.31
C LYS A 90 -4.41 12.77 4.59
N GLY A 91 -3.92 11.84 5.39
CA GLY A 91 -4.57 11.49 6.63
C GLY A 91 -3.86 10.41 7.41
N LYS A 92 -4.22 10.33 8.69
CA LYS A 92 -3.68 9.37 9.65
C LYS A 92 -4.78 8.88 10.58
N LEU A 93 -4.78 7.58 10.84
CA LEU A 93 -5.63 6.91 11.83
C LEU A 93 -4.73 6.22 12.87
N GLY A 94 -5.13 6.31 14.14
CA GLY A 94 -4.37 5.75 15.26
C GLY A 94 -3.97 6.76 16.33
N GLU A 95 -4.45 8.00 16.25
CA GLU A 95 -4.33 8.97 17.34
C GLU A 95 -5.42 8.72 18.40
N GLU A 96 -4.98 8.45 19.64
CA GLU A 96 -5.89 8.13 20.74
C GLU A 96 -6.72 9.36 21.13
N LYS A 97 -8.02 9.32 20.87
CA LYS A 97 -8.98 10.19 21.55
C LYS A 97 -9.51 9.45 22.77
N ILE A 98 -8.89 9.69 23.93
CA ILE A 98 -9.35 9.11 25.19
C ILE A 98 -10.71 9.74 25.53
N LYS A 99 -11.78 8.95 25.42
CA LYS A 99 -13.10 9.30 25.95
C LYS A 99 -13.40 8.38 27.12
N ARG A 100 -13.37 8.92 28.35
CA ARG A 100 -13.82 8.19 29.53
C ARG A 100 -15.31 7.92 29.38
N ILE A 101 -15.69 6.64 29.31
CA ILE A 101 -17.09 6.21 29.39
C ILE A 101 -17.36 5.90 30.86
N GLU A 102 -18.16 6.72 31.52
CA GLU A 102 -18.64 6.41 32.86
C GLU A 102 -19.66 5.27 32.76
N LYS A 103 -19.31 4.10 33.32
CA LYS A 103 -20.30 3.05 33.56
C LYS A 103 -21.20 3.52 34.68
N LYS A 104 -22.46 3.86 34.37
CA LYS A 104 -23.50 3.95 35.40
C LYS A 104 -23.63 2.57 36.04
N ARG A 105 -23.40 2.51 37.36
CA ARG A 105 -23.71 1.34 38.20
C ARG A 105 -25.20 1.10 38.23
#